data_AF-A0A151J6P2-F1
#
_entry.id   AF-A0A151J6P2-F1
#
_cell.length_a   1.000
_cell.length_b   1.000
_cell.length_c   1.000
_cell.angle_alpha   90.00
_cell.angle_beta   90.00
_cell.angle_gamma   90.00
#
_symmetry.space_group_name_H-M   'P 1'
#
loop_
_entity.id
_entity.type
_entity.pdbx_description
1 polymer ?
#
loop_
_entity_poly.entity_id
_entity_poly.type
_entity_poly.pdbx_seq_one_letter_code
_entity_poly.pdbx_strand_id
1 'polypeptide(L)'
;MLFTDTWRHKSYSRRKNKTSTKIWINHTVQPYIIVIGPTLTELHAFYVCLNKALYQVSTVLEAVDICFKVFHVFDLHYPPESEHIWYTIQNCLYKFSTKYDKQISYVMPIINTFKTLRSTKDI
;
A
#
# COMPACT_ATOMS: atom_id res chain seq x y z
N MET A 1 12.77 -23.83 -4.48
CA MET A 1 11.49 -23.96 -3.75
C MET A 1 11.59 -23.73 -2.22
N LEU A 2 12.78 -23.68 -1.60
CA LEU A 2 12.92 -23.57 -0.13
C LEU A 2 13.15 -22.15 0.44
N PHE A 3 13.43 -21.16 -0.41
CA PHE A 3 13.82 -19.81 0.03
C PHE A 3 12.63 -18.91 0.42
N THR A 4 11.46 -19.15 -0.17
CA THR A 4 10.24 -18.37 0.05
C THR A 4 9.55 -18.72 1.37
N ASP A 5 9.57 -19.98 1.78
CA ASP A 5 8.78 -20.45 2.93
C ASP A 5 9.39 -20.06 4.29
N THR A 6 10.72 -20.09 4.39
CA THR A 6 11.42 -19.67 5.62
C THR A 6 11.28 -18.16 5.88
N TRP A 7 11.36 -17.36 4.82
CA TRP A 7 11.13 -15.92 4.89
C TRP A 7 9.67 -15.54 5.15
N ARG A 8 8.72 -16.25 4.52
CA ARG A 8 7.27 -16.11 4.79
C ARG A 8 6.98 -16.22 6.28
N HIS A 9 7.57 -17.21 6.94
CA HIS A 9 7.41 -17.41 8.38
C HIS A 9 8.10 -16.32 9.21
N LYS A 10 9.30 -15.88 8.82
CA LYS A 10 10.10 -14.89 9.59
C LYS A 10 9.53 -13.47 9.55
N SER A 11 9.09 -13.00 8.38
CA SER A 11 8.47 -11.67 8.22
C SER A 11 7.12 -11.58 8.91
N TYR A 12 6.31 -12.64 8.80
CA TYR A 12 5.06 -12.77 9.56
C TYR A 12 5.31 -12.76 11.08
N SER A 13 6.29 -13.54 11.54
CA SER A 13 6.62 -13.64 12.98
C SER A 13 7.16 -12.33 13.55
N ARG A 14 8.02 -11.59 12.81
CA ARG A 14 8.53 -10.29 13.23
C ARG A 14 7.42 -9.27 13.49
N ARG A 15 6.36 -9.27 12.67
CA ARG A 15 5.22 -8.37 12.89
C ARG A 15 4.32 -8.85 14.03
N LYS A 16 4.07 -10.16 14.15
CA LYS A 16 3.35 -10.74 15.30
C LYS A 16 3.95 -10.27 16.64
N ASN A 17 5.28 -10.27 16.74
CA ASN A 17 6.00 -9.88 17.97
C ASN A 17 5.89 -8.38 18.30
N LYS A 18 5.57 -7.52 17.32
CA LYS A 18 5.35 -6.08 17.54
C LYS A 18 3.91 -5.75 17.92
N THR A 19 2.98 -6.70 17.73
CA THR A 19 1.54 -6.54 17.98
C THR A 19 1.08 -7.19 19.30
N SER A 20 1.94 -7.95 19.98
CA SER A 20 1.58 -8.70 21.20
C SER A 20 1.33 -7.86 22.47
N THR A 21 1.44 -6.52 22.42
CA THR A 21 1.21 -5.65 23.59
C THR A 21 0.14 -4.56 23.35
N LYS A 22 -0.83 -4.79 22.47
CA LYS A 22 -2.04 -3.95 22.40
C LYS A 22 -3.28 -4.80 22.05
N ILE A 23 -4.07 -5.05 23.10
CA ILE A 23 -5.53 -5.19 23.18
C ILE A 23 -6.26 -5.47 21.85
N TRP A 24 -6.94 -6.62 21.83
CA TRP A 24 -7.88 -7.14 20.84
C TRP A 24 -8.81 -6.09 20.21
N ILE A 25 -8.37 -5.54 19.09
CA ILE A 25 -9.27 -5.02 18.07
C ILE A 25 -9.07 -5.87 16.82
N ASN A 26 -10.18 -6.23 16.19
CA ASN A 26 -10.33 -7.02 14.98
C ASN A 26 -9.71 -6.33 13.74
N HIS A 27 -8.49 -5.81 13.85
CA HIS A 27 -7.76 -5.22 12.74
C HIS A 27 -7.29 -6.37 11.85
N THR A 28 -8.07 -6.63 10.80
CA THR A 28 -7.57 -7.28 9.60
C THR A 28 -6.27 -6.60 9.21
N VAL A 29 -5.21 -7.38 9.04
CA VAL A 29 -3.93 -6.84 8.56
C VAL A 29 -4.22 -6.16 7.23
N GLN A 30 -4.08 -4.84 7.20
CA GLN A 30 -4.35 -4.08 5.98
C GLN A 30 -3.41 -4.55 4.87
N PRO A 31 -3.87 -4.61 3.62
CA PRO A 31 -3.04 -4.98 2.48
C PRO A 31 -1.75 -4.17 2.45
N TYR A 32 -0.63 -4.83 2.15
CA TYR A 32 0.66 -4.16 2.02
C TYR A 32 1.56 -4.83 1.00
N ILE A 33 2.50 -4.05 0.49
CA ILE A 33 3.46 -4.48 -0.52
C ILE A 33 4.76 -4.90 0.16
N ILE A 34 5.33 -6.00 -0.30
CA ILE A 34 6.66 -6.46 0.10
C ILE A 34 7.56 -6.35 -1.12
N VAL A 35 8.67 -5.66 -0.94
CA VAL A 35 9.74 -5.54 -1.93
C VAL A 35 10.98 -6.20 -1.36
N ILE A 36 11.61 -7.09 -2.13
CA ILE A 36 12.79 -7.84 -1.71
C ILE A 36 13.95 -7.51 -2.64
N GLY A 37 15.09 -7.14 -2.07
CA GLY A 37 16.32 -6.82 -2.78
C GLY A 37 17.44 -6.53 -1.78
N PRO A 38 18.73 -6.71 -2.15
CA PRO A 38 19.85 -6.31 -1.30
C PRO A 38 19.93 -4.78 -1.11
N THR A 39 19.50 -4.01 -2.11
CA THR A 39 19.52 -2.53 -2.11
C THR A 39 18.24 -1.97 -2.73
N LEU A 40 18.01 -0.65 -2.64
CA LEU A 40 16.86 -0.01 -3.31
C LEU A 40 17.00 0.03 -4.84
N THR A 41 18.21 -0.19 -5.36
CA THR A 41 18.52 -0.23 -6.80
C THR A 41 18.54 -1.64 -7.37
N GLU A 42 18.62 -2.67 -6.52
CA GLU A 42 18.66 -4.07 -6.90
C GLU A 42 17.48 -4.80 -6.28
N LEU A 43 16.35 -4.83 -6.99
CA LEU A 43 15.11 -5.45 -6.51
C LEU A 43 14.89 -6.78 -7.24
N HIS A 44 14.58 -7.84 -6.49
CA HIS A 44 14.50 -9.21 -7.00
C HIS A 44 13.09 -9.81 -6.95
N ALA A 45 12.24 -9.37 -6.02
CA ALA A 45 10.88 -9.91 -5.92
C ALA A 45 9.91 -8.92 -5.28
N PHE A 46 8.66 -9.00 -5.73
CA PHE A 46 7.57 -8.14 -5.30
C PHE A 46 6.36 -9.00 -4.92
N TYR A 47 5.72 -8.66 -3.81
CA TYR A 47 4.54 -9.36 -3.34
C TYR A 47 3.48 -8.40 -2.84
N VAL A 48 2.22 -8.77 -3.01
CA VAL A 48 1.10 -8.18 -2.28
C VAL A 48 0.68 -9.14 -1.18
N CYS A 49 0.72 -8.67 0.06
CA CYS A 49 0.22 -9.40 1.21
C CYS A 49 -1.22 -9.02 1.47
N LEU A 50 -2.11 -10.03 1.47
CA LEU A 50 -3.51 -9.89 1.82
C LEU A 50 -3.82 -10.93 2.89
N ASN A 51 -4.09 -10.48 4.11
CA ASN A 51 -4.29 -11.33 5.29
C ASN A 51 -3.12 -12.30 5.52
N LYS A 52 -3.32 -13.59 5.22
CA LYS A 52 -2.32 -14.67 5.38
C LYS A 52 -1.73 -15.13 4.03
N ALA A 53 -2.19 -14.55 2.92
CA ALA A 53 -1.75 -14.90 1.57
C ALA A 53 -0.69 -13.89 1.07
N LEU A 54 0.27 -14.41 0.31
CA LEU A 54 1.28 -13.63 -0.40
C LEU A 54 1.12 -13.93 -1.88
N TYR A 55 0.89 -12.89 -2.67
CA TYR A 55 0.75 -12.97 -4.12
C TYR A 55 1.99 -12.37 -4.76
N GLN A 56 2.76 -13.17 -5.47
CA GLN A 56 3.94 -12.70 -6.19
C GLN A 56 3.50 -11.97 -7.47
N VAL A 57 4.15 -10.86 -7.77
CA VAL A 57 3.89 -10.03 -8.96
C VAL A 57 5.20 -9.65 -9.64
N SER A 58 5.13 -9.20 -10.89
CA SER A 58 6.32 -8.97 -11.72
C SER A 58 7.01 -7.64 -11.42
N THR A 59 6.27 -6.62 -10.96
CA THR A 59 6.83 -5.28 -10.71
C THR A 59 6.29 -4.62 -9.44
N VAL A 60 7.01 -3.63 -8.91
CA VAL A 60 6.50 -2.78 -7.81
C VAL A 60 5.23 -2.05 -8.22
N LEU A 61 5.16 -1.55 -9.46
CA LEU A 61 3.99 -0.81 -9.95
C LEU A 61 2.74 -1.70 -9.97
N GLU A 62 2.88 -2.94 -10.43
CA GLU A 62 1.82 -3.94 -10.37
C GLU A 62 1.40 -4.24 -8.93
N ALA A 63 2.37 -4.33 -8.01
CA ALA A 63 2.07 -4.52 -6.59
C ALA A 63 1.26 -3.34 -6.00
N VAL A 64 1.62 -2.10 -6.38
CA VAL A 64 0.88 -0.88 -5.98
C VAL A 64 -0.53 -0.90 -6.54
N ASP A 65 -0.68 -1.22 -7.83
CA ASP A 65 -1.99 -1.26 -8.50
C ASP A 65 -2.93 -2.31 -7.90
N ILE A 66 -2.44 -3.52 -7.66
CA ILE A 66 -3.21 -4.58 -7.02
C ILE A 66 -3.55 -4.19 -5.58
N CYS A 67 -2.58 -3.70 -4.80
CA CYS A 67 -2.82 -3.31 -3.41
C CYS A 67 -3.87 -2.18 -3.32
N PHE A 68 -3.79 -1.20 -4.21
CA PHE A 68 -4.78 -0.12 -4.33
C PHE A 68 -6.18 -0.66 -4.62
N LYS A 69 -6.31 -1.53 -5.63
CA LYS A 69 -7.59 -2.14 -6.00
C LYS A 69 -8.18 -2.98 -4.87
N VAL A 70 -7.36 -3.71 -4.12
CA VAL A 70 -7.81 -4.49 -2.97
C VAL A 70 -8.48 -3.61 -1.92
N PHE A 71 -7.99 -2.39 -1.65
CA PHE A 71 -8.68 -1.48 -0.72
C PHE A 71 -10.11 -1.18 -1.17
N HIS A 72 -10.33 -0.94 -2.46
CA HIS A 72 -11.65 -0.59 -2.97
C HIS A 72 -12.57 -1.80 -3.18
N VAL A 73 -12.03 -2.93 -3.66
CA VAL A 73 -12.82 -4.15 -3.92
C VAL A 73 -13.35 -4.75 -2.62
N PHE A 74 -12.58 -4.68 -1.54
CA PHE A 74 -12.95 -5.23 -0.23
C PHE A 74 -13.47 -4.16 0.75
N ASP A 75 -13.71 -2.92 0.29
CA ASP A 75 -14.16 -1.79 1.11
C ASP A 75 -13.33 -1.60 2.39
N LEU A 76 -12.01 -1.65 2.24
CA LEU A 76 -11.05 -1.53 3.33
C LEU A 76 -10.59 -0.09 3.50
N HIS A 77 -10.42 0.31 4.76
CA HIS A 77 -9.76 1.56 5.10
C HIS A 77 -8.26 1.50 4.76
N TYR A 78 -7.72 2.60 4.24
CA TYR A 78 -6.27 2.74 4.10
C TYR A 78 -5.56 2.64 5.46
N PRO A 79 -4.32 2.11 5.51
CA PRO A 79 -3.56 2.03 6.75
C PRO A 79 -3.27 3.44 7.29
N PRO A 80 -3.56 3.76 8.56
CA PRO A 80 -3.40 5.10 9.12
C PRO A 80 -2.01 5.73 8.88
N GLU A 81 -0.96 4.93 8.96
CA GLU A 81 0.42 5.37 8.78
C GLU A 81 0.76 5.79 7.34
N SER A 82 -0.03 5.35 6.37
CA SER A 82 0.16 5.60 4.93
C SER A 82 -1.06 6.19 4.24
N GLU A 83 -2.10 6.55 5.00
CA GLU A 83 -3.41 6.98 4.49
C GLU A 83 -3.27 8.15 3.51
N HIS A 84 -2.42 9.11 3.83
CA HIS A 84 -2.08 10.26 2.99
C HIS A 84 -1.47 9.89 1.62
N ILE A 85 -0.65 8.84 1.57
CA ILE A 85 -0.03 8.36 0.33
C ILE A 85 -1.11 7.76 -0.57
N TRP A 86 -1.99 6.94 -0.01
CA TRP A 86 -3.06 6.29 -0.76
C TRP A 86 -4.07 7.30 -1.31
N TYR A 87 -4.46 8.32 -0.54
CA TYR A 87 -5.30 9.40 -1.08
C TYR A 87 -4.60 10.21 -2.18
N THR A 88 -3.28 10.39 -2.09
CA THR A 88 -2.50 11.03 -3.16
C THR A 88 -2.52 10.17 -4.43
N ILE A 89 -2.31 8.86 -4.30
CA ILE A 89 -2.40 7.90 -5.43
C ILE A 89 -3.81 7.93 -6.04
N GLN A 90 -4.86 7.84 -5.23
CA GLN A 90 -6.25 7.85 -5.66
C GLN A 90 -6.57 9.12 -6.48
N ASN A 91 -6.22 10.30 -5.96
CA ASN A 91 -6.54 11.56 -6.60
C ASN A 91 -5.65 11.90 -7.80
N CYS A 92 -4.34 11.64 -7.69
CA CYS A 92 -3.36 12.10 -8.69
C CYS A 92 -3.15 11.09 -9.82
N LEU A 93 -3.19 9.79 -9.51
CA LEU A 93 -2.96 8.71 -10.49
C LEU A 93 -4.27 8.16 -11.04
N TYR A 94 -5.17 7.68 -10.18
CA TYR A 94 -6.43 7.07 -10.61
C TYR A 94 -7.55 8.08 -10.90
N LYS A 95 -7.41 9.33 -10.43
CA LYS A 95 -8.31 10.45 -10.72
C LYS A 95 -9.77 10.21 -10.34
N PHE A 96 -10.03 9.53 -9.21
CA PHE A 96 -11.40 9.41 -8.70
C PHE A 96 -11.50 9.74 -7.22
N SER A 97 -12.73 10.00 -6.77
CA SER A 97 -13.07 10.24 -5.38
C SER A 97 -14.29 9.43 -5.00
N THR A 98 -14.46 9.20 -3.70
CA THR A 98 -15.62 8.52 -3.14
C THR A 98 -16.27 9.41 -2.08
N LYS A 99 -17.55 9.15 -1.77
CA LYS A 99 -18.25 9.85 -0.69
C LYS A 99 -17.69 9.56 0.72
N TYR A 100 -16.81 8.57 0.83
CA TYR A 100 -16.16 8.16 2.07
C TYR A 100 -14.74 8.71 2.19
N ASP A 101 -14.25 9.45 1.19
CA ASP A 101 -12.92 10.01 1.20
C ASP A 101 -12.75 10.99 2.38
N LYS A 102 -11.69 10.79 3.14
CA LYS A 102 -11.31 11.73 4.21
C LYS A 102 -10.62 12.94 3.63
N GLN A 103 -11.02 14.12 4.10
CA GLN A 103 -10.27 15.34 3.84
C GLN A 103 -9.07 15.42 4.77
N ILE A 104 -7.89 15.11 4.24
CA ILE A 104 -6.64 15.24 4.98
C ILE A 104 -6.03 16.60 4.66
N SER A 105 -6.14 17.55 5.59
CA SER A 105 -5.79 18.96 5.36
C SER A 105 -4.38 19.17 4.82
N TYR A 106 -3.40 18.38 5.26
CA TYR A 106 -2.00 18.50 4.81
C TYR A 106 -1.73 17.82 3.45
N VAL A 107 -2.65 16.99 2.95
CA VAL A 107 -2.52 16.31 1.64
C VAL A 107 -3.12 17.15 0.52
N MET A 108 -4.14 17.95 0.82
CA MET A 108 -4.81 18.81 -0.18
C MET A 108 -3.85 19.74 -0.94
N PRO A 109 -2.87 20.42 -0.30
CA PRO A 109 -1.89 21.23 -1.02
C PRO A 109 -1.05 20.43 -2.02
N ILE A 110 -0.68 19.19 -1.66
CA ILE A 110 0.08 18.28 -2.53
C ILE A 110 -0.77 17.90 -3.74
N ILE A 111 -2.01 17.46 -3.50
CA ILE A 111 -2.95 17.10 -4.57
C ILE A 111 -3.18 18.29 -5.52
N ASN A 112 -3.38 19.49 -4.97
CA ASN A 112 -3.60 20.69 -5.79
C ASN A 112 -2.37 21.05 -6.62
N THR A 113 -1.16 21.01 -6.03
CA THR A 113 0.10 21.22 -6.75
C THR A 113 0.25 20.24 -7.92
N PHE A 114 0.00 18.94 -7.67
CA PHE A 114 0.07 17.93 -8.73
C PHE A 114 -0.95 18.16 -9.85
N LYS A 115 -2.18 18.56 -9.51
CA LYS A 115 -3.22 18.90 -10.49
C LYS A 115 -2.80 20.10 -11.34
N THR A 116 -2.32 21.18 -10.73
CA THR A 116 -1.85 22.38 -11.44
C THR A 116 -0.68 22.06 -12.37
N LEU A 117 0.35 21.35 -11.89
CA LEU A 117 1.52 21.00 -12.69
C LEU A 117 1.19 20.19 -13.95
N ARG A 118 0.15 19.35 -13.88
CA ARG A 118 -0.30 18.58 -15.03
C ARG A 118 -1.03 19.49 -16.03
N SER A 119 -1.94 20.34 -15.56
CA SER A 119 -2.64 21.30 -16.42
C SER A 119 -1.71 22.25 -17.18
N THR A 120 -0.55 22.58 -16.62
CA THR A 120 0.46 23.42 -17.29
C THR A 120 1.29 22.67 -18.35
N LYS A 121 1.37 21.34 -18.28
CA LYS A 121 2.08 20.51 -19.26
C LYS A 121 1.22 20.09 -20.45
N ASP A 122 -0.10 20.22 -20.32
CA ASP A 122 -1.08 19.89 -21.36
C ASP A 122 -1.41 21.12 -22.25
N ILE A 123 -0.64 22.21 -22.16
CA ILE A 123 -0.63 23.42 -23.01
C ILE A 123 0.70 23.47 -23.77
#